data_AF-A0AA36FQ62-F1
#
_entry.id   AF-A0AA36FQ62-F1
#
_cell.length_a   1.000
_cell.length_b   1.000
_cell.length_c   1.000
_cell.angle_alpha   90.00
_cell.angle_beta   90.00
_cell.angle_gamma   90.00
#
_symmetry.space_group_name_H-M   'P 1'
#
loop_
_entity.id
_entity.type
_entity.pdbx_description
1 polymer ?
#
loop_
_entity_poly.entity_id
_entity_poly.type
_entity_poly.pdbx_seq_one_letter_code
_entity_poly.pdbx_strand_id
1 'polypeptide(L)'
;MRPKELKLWTSGVAHLLDLPAGHPRLSGLSHWLRQICPVDHFVLFVYEGNHRPLAMFDTFCADKRGVYVDDYQCGPYLLDPFYLACTRGQAPGLWRLRQFAPDHFYLGEYYLTYYQQTGLAEEVAFFVDLGGGATAVLSLMRSTASCAFSRDEMQLIECAQAVVEQVINEAWRLRQAQQPRPAQDLDFKIREAFDQFGAHILTGREREIVQLLLRGHSSASVAEQLSISPGTVKIHRKNIYAKLGIGSQSELLGLFIRDLTGQELAVNGLDFSVRRGSFHSFLGGSGCGKTTTLRMIAGFEQPTSGEVRLAGKNVAGVPAFERPVNMVFQHYALFPHLSVAQNIAYGLRYRTPRPDKKTQARMADEALEMVRLSGFGQRKPSELSGGQQQRVALARALVNKPTVLLLDEPLAALDRKLRKEMQSELLRLQREVGITFVLVTHDQEEALSMSDSISVMHNGSIIQTATPEQLYETPASRYVADFIGESNLFNGTVRRLQGNSVVLRTAQGLELTSPLTPTGKSLNADAEGCIAVRPELISIAGASADLAREVTLPGCVEDRIYLGNSTEYRVRTQAFGVVCVRVPRQQDQGPQAFEHGAAVSVGWDHANGLAMAL
;
A
#
# COMPACT_ATOMS: atom_id res chain seq x y z
N MET A 1 -48.67 -19.37 -18.89
CA MET A 1 -49.27 -18.40 -17.96
C MET A 1 -50.73 -18.75 -17.68
N ARG A 2 -51.18 -18.61 -16.44
CA ARG A 2 -52.59 -18.71 -16.03
C ARG A 2 -53.36 -17.46 -16.52
N PRO A 3 -54.69 -17.52 -16.70
CA PRO A 3 -55.47 -16.37 -17.21
C PRO A 3 -55.32 -15.07 -16.42
N LYS A 4 -55.14 -15.15 -15.09
CA LYS A 4 -54.89 -13.99 -14.22
C LYS A 4 -53.52 -13.35 -14.47
N GLU A 5 -52.50 -14.15 -14.75
CA GLU A 5 -51.16 -13.67 -15.09
C GLU A 5 -51.17 -13.00 -16.46
N LEU A 6 -51.83 -13.62 -17.45
CA LEU A 6 -51.95 -13.06 -18.79
C LEU A 6 -52.59 -11.67 -18.78
N LYS A 7 -53.65 -11.47 -17.97
CA LYS A 7 -54.31 -10.17 -17.82
C LYS A 7 -53.38 -9.11 -17.21
N LEU A 8 -52.65 -9.46 -16.14
CA LEU A 8 -51.66 -8.59 -15.50
C LEU A 8 -50.53 -8.21 -16.47
N TRP A 9 -50.08 -9.18 -17.26
CA TRP A 9 -49.10 -8.99 -18.32
C TRP A 9 -49.59 -8.00 -19.37
N THR A 10 -50.75 -8.23 -19.97
CA THR A 10 -51.27 -7.37 -21.04
C THR A 10 -51.59 -5.94 -20.56
N SER A 11 -52.17 -5.79 -19.36
CA SER A 11 -52.45 -4.46 -18.80
C SER A 11 -51.17 -3.73 -18.41
N GLY A 12 -50.18 -4.46 -17.89
CA GLY A 12 -48.89 -3.90 -17.50
C GLY A 12 -48.10 -3.40 -18.71
N VAL A 13 -48.06 -4.16 -19.81
CA VAL A 13 -47.42 -3.74 -21.07
C VAL A 13 -48.12 -2.54 -21.68
N ALA A 14 -49.46 -2.51 -21.71
CA ALA A 14 -50.20 -1.36 -22.22
C ALA A 14 -49.87 -0.08 -21.43
N HIS A 15 -49.93 -0.15 -20.10
CA HIS A 15 -49.55 0.98 -19.23
C HIS A 15 -48.08 1.39 -19.43
N LEU A 16 -47.17 0.43 -19.58
CA LEU A 16 -45.76 0.69 -19.83
C LEU A 16 -45.53 1.47 -21.13
N LEU A 17 -46.24 1.10 -22.21
CA LEU A 17 -46.12 1.75 -23.51
C LEU A 17 -46.74 3.16 -23.53
N ASP A 18 -47.72 3.44 -22.67
CA ASP A 18 -48.32 4.77 -22.50
C ASP A 18 -47.39 5.77 -21.79
N LEU A 19 -46.43 5.29 -20.98
CA LEU A 19 -45.47 6.16 -20.29
C LEU A 19 -44.52 6.85 -21.29
N PRO A 20 -44.08 8.10 -21.04
CA PRO A 20 -43.07 8.75 -21.89
C PRO A 20 -41.79 7.92 -21.98
N ALA A 21 -41.25 7.79 -23.20
CA ALA A 21 -40.01 7.07 -23.44
C ALA A 21 -38.81 7.70 -22.70
N GLY A 22 -37.80 6.89 -22.37
CA GLY A 22 -36.67 7.27 -21.53
C GLY A 22 -36.88 6.85 -20.06
N HIS A 23 -36.47 7.68 -19.11
CA HIS A 23 -36.47 7.32 -17.68
C HIS A 23 -37.84 6.90 -17.12
N PRO A 24 -38.98 7.57 -17.44
CA PRO A 24 -40.29 7.16 -16.94
C PRO A 24 -40.67 5.74 -17.38
N ARG A 25 -40.42 5.40 -18.65
CA ARG A 25 -40.68 4.05 -19.19
C ARG A 25 -39.73 2.99 -18.62
N LEU A 26 -38.46 3.32 -18.38
CA LEU A 26 -37.52 2.41 -17.69
C LEU A 26 -37.93 2.14 -16.23
N SER A 27 -38.39 3.18 -15.53
CA SER A 27 -38.95 3.03 -14.18
C SER A 27 -40.21 2.15 -14.19
N GLY A 28 -41.12 2.39 -15.15
CA GLY A 28 -42.29 1.54 -15.37
C GLY A 28 -41.93 0.09 -15.67
N LEU A 29 -40.88 -0.15 -16.47
CA LEU A 29 -40.39 -1.50 -16.80
C LEU A 29 -39.94 -2.23 -15.54
N SER A 30 -39.17 -1.58 -14.67
CA SER A 30 -38.75 -2.16 -13.39
C SER A 30 -39.92 -2.50 -12.48
N HIS A 31 -40.94 -1.64 -12.43
CA HIS A 31 -42.15 -1.88 -11.64
C HIS A 31 -42.95 -3.06 -12.17
N TRP A 32 -43.13 -3.15 -13.49
CA TRP A 32 -43.83 -4.25 -14.14
C TRP A 32 -43.09 -5.58 -13.95
N LEU A 33 -41.77 -5.61 -14.14
CA LEU A 33 -40.96 -6.81 -13.90
C LEU A 33 -41.06 -7.29 -12.45
N ARG A 34 -41.10 -6.39 -11.46
CA ARG A 34 -41.32 -6.74 -10.04
C ARG A 34 -42.68 -7.39 -9.77
N GLN A 35 -43.70 -7.05 -10.55
CA GLN A 35 -45.03 -7.68 -10.42
C GLN A 35 -45.05 -9.09 -11.01
N ILE A 36 -44.13 -9.40 -11.93
CA ILE A 36 -44.01 -10.69 -12.61
C ILE A 36 -43.16 -11.65 -11.78
N CYS A 37 -42.00 -11.19 -11.31
CA CYS A 37 -41.08 -11.94 -10.48
C CYS A 37 -40.51 -11.00 -9.42
N PRO A 38 -40.38 -11.43 -8.15
CA PRO A 38 -39.75 -10.58 -7.15
C PRO A 38 -38.31 -10.26 -7.57
N VAL A 39 -37.96 -8.98 -7.60
CA VAL A 39 -36.62 -8.50 -7.94
C VAL A 39 -36.33 -7.31 -7.04
N ASP A 40 -35.20 -7.37 -6.34
CA ASP A 40 -34.86 -6.38 -5.34
C ASP A 40 -34.29 -5.13 -6.02
N HIS A 41 -33.33 -5.31 -6.93
CA HIS A 41 -32.65 -4.20 -7.63
C HIS A 41 -32.55 -4.42 -9.13
N PHE A 42 -32.55 -3.31 -9.87
CA PHE A 42 -32.32 -3.25 -11.30
C PHE A 42 -31.18 -2.28 -11.59
N VAL A 43 -30.38 -2.60 -12.60
CA VAL A 43 -29.42 -1.67 -13.21
C VAL A 43 -29.31 -1.93 -14.71
N LEU A 44 -29.24 -0.86 -15.49
CA LEU A 44 -29.08 -0.90 -16.94
C LEU A 44 -27.78 -0.20 -17.32
N PHE A 45 -26.85 -0.96 -17.88
CA PHE A 45 -25.61 -0.44 -18.46
C PHE A 45 -25.61 -0.59 -19.98
N VAL A 46 -24.97 0.36 -20.66
CA VAL A 46 -24.67 0.28 -22.10
C VAL A 46 -23.16 0.26 -22.31
N TYR A 47 -22.71 -0.74 -23.07
CA TYR A 47 -21.33 -0.95 -23.48
C TYR A 47 -21.21 -0.63 -24.97
N GLU A 48 -20.29 0.25 -25.35
CA GLU A 48 -20.14 0.72 -26.74
C GLU A 48 -18.66 0.93 -27.08
N GLY A 49 -18.10 0.01 -27.87
CA GLY A 49 -16.69 0.07 -28.29
C GLY A 49 -15.71 0.15 -27.13
N ASN A 50 -14.97 1.27 -27.07
CA ASN A 50 -13.96 1.54 -26.04
C ASN A 50 -14.42 2.59 -25.02
N HIS A 51 -15.71 2.93 -24.96
CA HIS A 51 -16.21 3.84 -23.94
C HIS A 51 -16.41 3.12 -22.61
N ARG A 52 -16.37 3.91 -21.53
CA ARG A 52 -16.73 3.43 -20.18
C ARG A 52 -18.18 2.90 -20.17
N PRO A 53 -18.52 1.94 -19.30
CA PRO A 53 -19.91 1.52 -19.12
C PRO A 53 -20.80 2.72 -18.79
N LEU A 54 -21.88 2.91 -19.55
CA LEU A 54 -22.82 4.01 -19.31
C LEU A 54 -24.01 3.50 -18.53
N ALA A 55 -24.17 3.97 -17.29
CA ALA A 55 -25.40 3.74 -16.52
C ALA A 55 -26.56 4.53 -17.12
N MET A 56 -27.60 3.84 -17.57
CA MET A 56 -28.82 4.47 -18.09
C MET A 56 -29.97 4.48 -17.08
N PHE A 57 -29.99 3.53 -16.16
CA PHE A 57 -31.05 3.40 -15.17
C PHE A 57 -30.60 2.49 -14.01
N ASP A 58 -31.04 2.79 -12.81
CA ASP A 58 -30.85 1.96 -11.63
C ASP A 58 -31.97 2.19 -10.61
N THR A 59 -32.13 1.24 -9.69
CA THR A 59 -33.07 1.37 -8.56
C THR A 59 -32.36 1.32 -7.20
N PHE A 60 -31.08 1.68 -7.14
CA PHE A 60 -30.31 1.64 -5.90
C PHE A 60 -30.58 2.88 -5.04
N CYS A 61 -30.53 2.70 -3.73
CA CYS A 61 -30.46 3.81 -2.78
C CYS A 61 -29.07 4.47 -2.85
N ALA A 62 -28.95 5.73 -2.40
CA ALA A 62 -27.75 6.54 -2.58
C ALA A 62 -26.47 5.89 -2.02
N ASP A 63 -26.57 5.19 -0.90
CA ASP A 63 -25.51 4.41 -0.26
C ASP A 63 -25.03 3.22 -1.11
N LYS A 64 -25.94 2.55 -1.82
CA LYS A 64 -25.60 1.40 -2.69
C LYS A 64 -25.22 1.81 -4.11
N ARG A 65 -25.75 2.94 -4.59
CA ARG A 65 -25.48 3.49 -5.92
C ARG A 65 -24.00 3.83 -6.10
N GLY A 66 -23.37 4.39 -5.07
CA GLY A 66 -21.93 4.68 -5.08
C GLY A 66 -21.11 3.45 -5.47
N VAL A 67 -21.38 2.32 -4.83
CA VAL A 67 -20.64 1.06 -5.07
C VAL A 67 -21.02 0.43 -6.42
N TYR A 68 -22.31 0.32 -6.74
CA TYR A 68 -22.79 -0.44 -7.91
C TYR A 68 -22.73 0.28 -9.24
N VAL A 69 -22.78 1.60 -9.19
CA VAL A 69 -22.96 2.43 -10.38
C VAL A 69 -21.76 3.33 -10.51
N ASP A 70 -21.49 4.16 -9.51
CA ASP A 70 -20.49 5.22 -9.64
C ASP A 70 -19.05 4.65 -9.64
N ASP A 71 -18.73 3.77 -8.69
CA ASP A 71 -17.44 3.08 -8.62
C ASP A 71 -17.24 2.16 -9.82
N TYR A 72 -18.31 1.48 -10.26
CA TYR A 72 -18.25 0.62 -11.45
C TYR A 72 -17.90 1.39 -12.72
N GLN A 73 -18.16 2.70 -12.80
CA GLN A 73 -17.78 3.52 -13.94
C GLN A 73 -16.32 4.02 -13.88
N CYS A 74 -15.63 3.80 -12.75
CA CYS A 74 -14.30 4.35 -12.48
C CYS A 74 -13.13 3.36 -12.68
N GLY A 75 -13.37 2.10 -13.05
CA GLY A 75 -12.30 1.14 -13.37
C GLY A 75 -12.46 -0.34 -12.95
N PRO A 76 -13.22 -0.70 -11.89
CA PRO A 76 -13.37 -2.09 -11.45
C PRO A 76 -13.95 -3.05 -12.50
N TYR A 77 -14.72 -2.54 -13.48
CA TYR A 77 -15.39 -3.32 -14.51
C TYR A 77 -14.46 -4.10 -15.46
N LEU A 78 -13.18 -3.76 -15.57
CA LEU A 78 -12.24 -4.56 -16.38
C LEU A 78 -11.97 -5.95 -15.80
N LEU A 79 -12.17 -6.10 -14.48
CA LEU A 79 -12.07 -7.37 -13.77
C LEU A 79 -13.40 -8.11 -13.73
N ASP A 80 -14.47 -7.44 -14.19
CA ASP A 80 -15.83 -7.96 -14.12
C ASP A 80 -16.11 -8.93 -15.30
N PRO A 81 -16.52 -10.18 -15.02
CA PRO A 81 -16.86 -11.15 -16.06
C PRO A 81 -17.97 -10.68 -17.01
N PHE A 82 -18.86 -9.80 -16.56
CA PHE A 82 -20.02 -9.35 -17.31
C PHE A 82 -19.63 -8.33 -18.37
N TYR A 83 -18.72 -7.41 -18.04
CA TYR A 83 -18.10 -6.52 -19.02
C TYR A 83 -17.38 -7.31 -20.12
N LEU A 84 -16.68 -8.39 -19.76
CA LEU A 84 -16.02 -9.27 -20.73
C LEU A 84 -17.01 -10.02 -21.63
N ALA A 85 -18.14 -10.48 -21.08
CA ALA A 85 -19.19 -11.11 -21.88
C ALA A 85 -19.77 -10.14 -22.92
N CYS A 86 -20.00 -8.88 -22.54
CA CYS A 86 -20.52 -7.84 -23.44
C CYS A 86 -19.54 -7.51 -24.57
N THR A 87 -18.26 -7.35 -24.24
CA THR A 87 -17.23 -6.97 -25.21
C THR A 87 -16.82 -8.12 -26.15
N ARG A 88 -17.12 -9.37 -25.80
CA ARG A 88 -16.87 -10.57 -26.62
C ARG A 88 -18.05 -10.97 -27.51
N GLY A 89 -19.11 -10.16 -27.57
CA GLY A 89 -20.24 -10.40 -28.47
C GLY A 89 -21.17 -11.52 -28.01
N GLN A 90 -21.49 -11.58 -26.71
CA GLN A 90 -22.48 -12.52 -26.17
C GLN A 90 -23.82 -12.40 -26.92
N ALA A 91 -24.45 -13.55 -27.19
CA ALA A 91 -25.73 -13.59 -27.89
C ALA A 91 -26.85 -12.88 -27.07
N PRO A 92 -27.73 -12.10 -27.72
CA PRO A 92 -28.87 -11.47 -27.07
C PRO A 92 -29.77 -12.50 -26.39
N GLY A 93 -30.38 -12.11 -25.26
CA GLY A 93 -31.27 -12.98 -24.49
C GLY A 93 -31.05 -12.89 -22.97
N LEU A 94 -31.77 -13.73 -22.24
CA LEU A 94 -31.71 -13.80 -20.78
C LEU A 94 -30.63 -14.79 -20.32
N TRP A 95 -29.71 -14.33 -19.48
CA TRP A 95 -28.60 -15.13 -18.98
C TRP A 95 -28.51 -15.08 -17.46
N ARG A 96 -28.07 -16.20 -16.85
CA ARG A 96 -27.61 -16.18 -15.45
C ARG A 96 -26.17 -15.71 -15.43
N LEU A 97 -25.91 -14.59 -14.77
CA LEU A 97 -24.59 -13.97 -14.85
C LEU A 97 -23.48 -14.84 -14.24
N ARG A 98 -23.84 -15.69 -13.28
CA ARG A 98 -22.93 -16.70 -12.69
C ARG A 98 -22.30 -17.66 -13.70
N GLN A 99 -22.90 -17.85 -14.87
CA GLN A 99 -22.36 -18.71 -15.93
C GLN A 99 -21.12 -18.10 -16.61
N PHE A 100 -20.94 -16.78 -16.52
CA PHE A 100 -19.81 -16.07 -17.11
C PHE A 100 -18.63 -15.93 -16.15
N ALA A 101 -18.87 -16.11 -14.85
CA ALA A 101 -17.87 -15.94 -13.82
C ALA A 101 -16.84 -17.10 -13.85
N PRO A 102 -15.53 -16.80 -13.81
CA PRO A 102 -14.49 -17.81 -13.66
C PRO A 102 -14.65 -18.66 -12.39
N ASP A 103 -14.03 -19.84 -12.41
CA ASP A 103 -14.15 -20.89 -11.39
C ASP A 103 -13.75 -20.46 -9.96
N HIS A 104 -12.88 -19.45 -9.83
CA HIS A 104 -12.46 -18.87 -8.56
C HIS A 104 -12.95 -17.44 -8.33
N PHE A 105 -13.78 -16.89 -9.22
CA PHE A 105 -14.24 -15.51 -9.13
C PHE A 105 -14.95 -15.21 -7.81
N TYR A 106 -15.91 -16.05 -7.42
CA TYR A 106 -16.67 -15.91 -6.16
C TYR A 106 -15.86 -16.11 -4.89
N LEU A 107 -14.64 -16.66 -5.02
CA LEU A 107 -13.69 -16.84 -3.92
C LEU A 107 -12.57 -15.79 -3.97
N GLY A 108 -12.57 -14.95 -5.00
CA GLY A 108 -11.53 -13.97 -5.25
C GLY A 108 -11.73 -12.72 -4.40
N GLU A 109 -10.61 -12.08 -4.06
CA GLU A 109 -10.58 -10.83 -3.29
C GLU A 109 -11.40 -9.71 -3.91
N TYR A 110 -11.40 -9.62 -5.25
CA TYR A 110 -12.24 -8.66 -5.96
C TYR A 110 -13.72 -8.86 -5.63
N TYR A 111 -14.22 -10.09 -5.71
CA TYR A 111 -15.61 -10.40 -5.37
C TYR A 111 -15.90 -10.17 -3.88
N LEU A 112 -15.01 -10.60 -2.97
CA LEU A 112 -15.20 -10.43 -1.53
C LEU A 112 -15.17 -8.97 -1.09
N THR A 113 -14.37 -8.14 -1.76
CA THR A 113 -14.23 -6.72 -1.41
C THR A 113 -15.31 -5.87 -2.06
N TYR A 114 -15.66 -6.16 -3.32
CA TYR A 114 -16.57 -5.33 -4.11
C TYR A 114 -18.01 -5.87 -4.11
N TYR A 115 -18.20 -7.16 -4.41
CA TYR A 115 -19.52 -7.77 -4.54
C TYR A 115 -20.10 -8.28 -3.23
N GLN A 116 -19.33 -8.77 -2.25
CA GLN A 116 -19.89 -9.30 -1.00
C GLN A 116 -20.52 -8.22 -0.11
N GLN A 117 -19.93 -7.02 -0.10
CA GLN A 117 -20.38 -5.88 0.72
C GLN A 117 -21.81 -5.41 0.39
N THR A 118 -22.30 -5.83 -0.77
CA THR A 118 -23.57 -5.41 -1.34
C THR A 118 -24.77 -6.17 -0.82
N GLY A 119 -24.52 -7.37 -0.30
CA GLY A 119 -25.55 -8.31 0.12
C GLY A 119 -26.41 -8.85 -1.02
N LEU A 120 -25.93 -8.94 -2.27
CA LEU A 120 -26.61 -9.67 -3.34
C LEU A 120 -26.31 -11.18 -3.32
N ALA A 121 -27.31 -12.00 -3.62
CA ALA A 121 -27.20 -13.46 -3.71
C ALA A 121 -27.23 -13.99 -5.15
N GLU A 122 -27.98 -13.36 -6.05
CA GLU A 122 -28.07 -13.80 -7.45
C GLU A 122 -28.36 -12.63 -8.40
N GLU A 123 -27.85 -12.77 -9.62
CA GLU A 123 -28.05 -11.83 -10.70
C GLU A 123 -28.32 -12.56 -12.02
N VAL A 124 -29.37 -12.10 -12.72
CA VAL A 124 -29.74 -12.52 -14.07
C VAL A 124 -29.88 -11.28 -14.93
N ALA A 125 -29.55 -11.36 -16.22
CA ALA A 125 -29.56 -10.16 -17.06
C ALA A 125 -30.04 -10.42 -18.48
N PHE A 126 -30.71 -9.42 -19.04
CA PHE A 126 -31.02 -9.36 -20.46
C PHE A 126 -29.88 -8.68 -21.20
N PHE A 127 -29.32 -9.38 -22.18
CA PHE A 127 -28.38 -8.84 -23.15
C PHE A 127 -29.17 -8.40 -24.37
N VAL A 128 -29.10 -7.11 -24.71
CA VAL A 128 -29.86 -6.51 -25.81
C VAL A 128 -28.87 -5.90 -26.80
N ASP A 129 -28.93 -6.35 -28.05
CA ASP A 129 -28.20 -5.72 -29.14
C ASP A 129 -28.87 -4.38 -29.50
N LEU A 130 -28.09 -3.31 -29.47
CA LEU A 130 -28.53 -1.95 -29.79
C LEU A 130 -28.13 -1.54 -31.22
N GLY A 131 -27.39 -2.40 -31.94
CA GLY A 131 -26.77 -2.08 -33.22
C GLY A 131 -25.51 -1.21 -33.07
N GLY A 132 -24.74 -1.09 -34.16
CA GLY A 132 -23.52 -0.26 -34.19
C GLY A 132 -22.40 -0.74 -33.26
N GLY A 133 -22.44 -1.99 -32.80
CA GLY A 133 -21.48 -2.55 -31.84
C GLY A 133 -21.75 -2.16 -30.38
N ALA A 134 -22.95 -1.64 -30.07
CA ALA A 134 -23.39 -1.35 -28.71
C ALA A 134 -24.26 -2.48 -28.15
N THR A 135 -24.07 -2.80 -26.87
CA THR A 135 -24.86 -3.82 -26.14
C THR A 135 -25.36 -3.23 -24.84
N ALA A 136 -26.66 -3.38 -24.58
CA ALA A 136 -27.26 -3.07 -23.28
C ALA A 136 -27.36 -4.32 -22.42
N VAL A 137 -27.10 -4.17 -21.12
CA VAL A 137 -27.34 -5.20 -20.11
C VAL A 137 -28.26 -4.66 -19.05
N LEU A 138 -29.47 -5.22 -18.98
CA LEU A 138 -30.40 -4.98 -17.88
C LEU A 138 -30.26 -6.11 -16.86
N SER A 139 -29.63 -5.82 -15.73
CA SER A 139 -29.46 -6.75 -14.61
C SER A 139 -30.65 -6.70 -13.66
N LEU A 140 -31.10 -7.88 -13.24
CA LEU A 140 -32.15 -8.15 -12.26
C LEU A 140 -31.51 -8.90 -11.09
N MET A 141 -31.57 -8.31 -9.90
CA MET A 141 -30.77 -8.74 -8.75
C MET A 141 -31.64 -9.16 -7.58
N ARG A 142 -31.21 -10.22 -6.89
CA ARG A 142 -31.75 -10.70 -5.62
C ARG A 142 -30.77 -10.40 -4.50
N SER A 143 -31.28 -9.87 -3.40
CA SER A 143 -30.56 -9.73 -2.15
C SER A 143 -30.38 -11.09 -1.47
N THR A 144 -29.43 -11.17 -0.54
CA THR A 144 -29.16 -12.33 0.33
C THR A 144 -30.33 -12.73 1.22
N ALA A 145 -31.31 -11.84 1.38
CA ALA A 145 -32.57 -12.15 2.06
C ALA A 145 -33.57 -12.91 1.17
N SER A 146 -33.32 -13.00 -0.14
CA SER A 146 -34.20 -13.61 -1.14
C SER A 146 -33.64 -14.94 -1.67
N CYS A 147 -34.54 -15.86 -2.05
CA CYS A 147 -34.15 -17.09 -2.74
C CYS A 147 -33.65 -16.83 -4.17
N ALA A 148 -32.85 -17.76 -4.68
CA ALA A 148 -32.45 -17.79 -6.08
C ALA A 148 -33.66 -17.93 -7.03
N PHE A 149 -33.56 -17.36 -8.24
CA PHE A 149 -34.52 -17.49 -9.32
C PHE A 149 -34.72 -18.97 -9.67
N SER A 150 -35.96 -19.42 -9.53
CA SER A 150 -36.40 -20.75 -9.96
C SER A 150 -36.42 -20.88 -11.48
N ARG A 151 -36.54 -22.11 -11.98
CA ARG A 151 -36.64 -22.37 -13.43
C ARG A 151 -37.90 -21.74 -14.03
N ASP A 152 -39.01 -21.78 -13.31
CA ASP A 152 -40.29 -21.22 -13.77
C ASP A 152 -40.24 -19.69 -13.81
N GLU A 153 -39.60 -19.05 -12.83
CA GLU A 153 -39.34 -17.61 -12.85
C GLU A 153 -38.45 -17.20 -14.03
N MET A 154 -37.40 -17.96 -14.34
CA MET A 154 -36.55 -17.69 -15.50
C MET A 154 -37.34 -17.74 -16.81
N GLN A 155 -38.17 -18.77 -17.03
CA GLN A 155 -39.01 -18.87 -18.22
C GLN A 155 -40.02 -17.71 -18.30
N LEU A 156 -40.56 -17.29 -17.15
CA LEU A 156 -41.50 -16.19 -17.08
C LEU A 156 -40.83 -14.85 -17.41
N ILE A 157 -39.62 -14.62 -16.90
CA ILE A 157 -38.81 -13.43 -17.21
C ILE A 157 -38.41 -13.44 -18.69
N GLU A 158 -38.00 -14.59 -19.23
CA GLU A 158 -37.63 -14.74 -20.65
C GLU A 158 -38.75 -14.29 -21.60
N CYS A 159 -40.02 -14.55 -21.25
CA CYS A 159 -41.17 -14.06 -22.01
C CYS A 159 -41.26 -12.52 -22.12
N ALA A 160 -40.59 -11.78 -21.23
CA ALA A 160 -40.56 -10.32 -21.25
C ALA A 160 -39.50 -9.76 -22.22
N GLN A 161 -38.65 -10.60 -22.82
CA GLN A 161 -37.51 -10.19 -23.62
C GLN A 161 -37.88 -9.16 -24.70
N ALA A 162 -38.92 -9.41 -25.51
CA ALA A 162 -39.31 -8.49 -26.57
C ALA A 162 -39.72 -7.09 -26.06
N VAL A 163 -40.38 -7.03 -24.89
CA VAL A 163 -40.78 -5.76 -24.25
C VAL A 163 -39.55 -5.04 -23.71
N VAL A 164 -38.65 -5.77 -23.05
CA VAL A 164 -37.38 -5.25 -22.52
C VAL A 164 -36.53 -4.67 -23.65
N GLU A 165 -36.35 -5.42 -24.75
CA GLU A 165 -35.61 -5.00 -25.94
C GLU A 165 -36.21 -3.71 -26.53
N GLN A 166 -37.53 -3.65 -26.68
CA GLN A 166 -38.19 -2.46 -27.23
C GLN A 166 -37.94 -1.22 -26.36
N VAL A 167 -38.20 -1.32 -25.05
CA VAL A 167 -38.07 -0.19 -24.11
C VAL A 167 -36.62 0.31 -24.05
N ILE A 168 -35.65 -0.61 -24.00
CA ILE A 168 -34.23 -0.28 -23.96
C ILE A 168 -33.79 0.38 -25.27
N ASN A 169 -34.18 -0.15 -26.43
CA ASN A 169 -33.83 0.43 -27.72
C ASN A 169 -34.40 1.85 -27.92
N GLU A 170 -35.62 2.10 -27.44
CA GLU A 170 -36.21 3.45 -27.47
C GLU A 170 -35.51 4.41 -26.53
N ALA A 171 -35.20 3.97 -25.30
CA ALA A 171 -34.45 4.77 -24.34
C ALA A 171 -33.05 5.12 -24.87
N TRP A 172 -32.39 4.16 -25.53
CA TRP A 172 -31.07 4.37 -26.13
C TRP A 172 -31.12 5.38 -27.28
N ARG A 173 -32.08 5.25 -28.20
CA ARG A 173 -32.28 6.20 -29.30
C ARG A 173 -32.51 7.63 -28.80
N LEU A 174 -33.34 7.80 -27.78
CA LEU A 174 -33.57 9.11 -27.16
C LEU A 174 -32.30 9.67 -26.50
N ARG A 175 -31.56 8.82 -25.78
CA ARG A 175 -30.32 9.20 -25.11
C ARG A 175 -29.27 9.68 -26.11
N GLN A 176 -29.10 8.96 -27.23
CA GLN A 176 -28.18 9.34 -28.31
C GLN A 176 -28.57 10.68 -28.96
N ALA A 177 -29.86 10.92 -29.17
CA ALA A 177 -30.35 12.17 -29.74
C ALA A 177 -30.14 13.38 -28.81
N GLN A 178 -30.26 13.19 -27.49
CA GLN A 178 -30.22 14.28 -26.52
C GLN A 178 -28.82 14.61 -26.00
N GLN A 179 -27.98 13.60 -25.74
CA GLN A 179 -26.62 13.84 -25.23
C GLN A 179 -25.67 12.75 -25.77
N PRO A 180 -25.20 12.83 -27.02
CA PRO A 180 -24.29 11.82 -27.57
C PRO A 180 -23.04 11.68 -26.69
N ARG A 181 -22.44 10.49 -26.67
CA ARG A 181 -21.23 10.26 -25.87
C ARG A 181 -20.12 11.20 -26.30
N PRO A 182 -19.45 11.91 -25.38
CA PRO A 182 -18.33 12.77 -25.73
C PRO A 182 -17.11 11.92 -26.08
N ALA A 183 -16.34 12.34 -27.10
CA ALA A 183 -15.13 11.62 -27.54
C ALA A 183 -14.03 11.51 -26.47
N GLN A 184 -14.12 12.28 -25.39
CA GLN A 184 -13.18 12.23 -24.25
C GLN A 184 -13.51 11.13 -23.23
N ASP A 185 -14.69 10.49 -23.34
CA ASP A 185 -15.14 9.38 -22.48
C ASP A 185 -14.63 8.01 -22.96
N LEU A 186 -13.62 8.04 -23.84
CA LEU A 186 -12.91 6.88 -24.34
C LEU A 186 -11.94 6.37 -23.28
N ASP A 187 -12.04 5.09 -23.00
CA ASP A 187 -11.39 4.43 -21.87
C ASP A 187 -10.01 3.84 -22.21
N PHE A 188 -9.33 4.43 -23.21
CA PHE A 188 -8.03 3.94 -23.69
C PHE A 188 -7.01 3.78 -22.56
N LYS A 189 -6.99 4.69 -21.58
CA LYS A 189 -6.02 4.68 -20.48
C LYS A 189 -6.17 3.49 -19.53
N ILE A 190 -7.40 3.07 -19.21
CA ILE A 190 -7.65 1.98 -18.25
C ILE A 190 -7.37 0.63 -18.92
N ARG A 191 -7.77 0.44 -20.19
CA ARG A 191 -7.41 -0.76 -20.97
C ARG A 191 -5.91 -0.86 -21.25
N GLU A 192 -5.28 0.25 -21.61
CA GLU A 192 -3.83 0.32 -21.82
C GLU A 192 -3.07 -0.04 -20.53
N ALA A 193 -3.53 0.42 -19.36
CA ALA A 193 -2.97 0.02 -18.07
C ALA A 193 -3.11 -1.48 -17.80
N PHE A 194 -4.24 -2.10 -18.16
CA PHE A 194 -4.45 -3.55 -18.05
C PHE A 194 -3.49 -4.36 -18.95
N ASP A 195 -3.22 -3.88 -20.15
CA ASP A 195 -2.32 -4.54 -21.12
C ASP A 195 -0.83 -4.26 -20.83
N GLN A 196 -0.53 -3.11 -20.23
CA GLN A 196 0.83 -2.69 -19.85
C GLN A 196 1.24 -3.14 -18.44
N PHE A 197 0.31 -3.64 -17.61
CA PHE A 197 0.62 -4.08 -16.26
C PHE A 197 1.75 -5.11 -16.24
N GLY A 198 2.84 -4.77 -15.54
CA GLY A 198 4.04 -5.59 -15.47
C GLY A 198 4.82 -5.74 -16.78
N ALA A 199 4.56 -4.97 -17.85
CA ALA A 199 5.23 -5.11 -19.15
C ALA A 199 6.75 -4.94 -19.09
N HIS A 200 7.26 -4.19 -18.11
CA HIS A 200 8.70 -3.98 -17.90
C HIS A 200 9.38 -5.08 -17.07
N ILE A 201 8.60 -5.97 -16.45
CA ILE A 201 9.07 -6.93 -15.43
C ILE A 201 8.69 -8.38 -15.80
N LEU A 202 7.53 -8.56 -16.42
CA LEU A 202 6.91 -9.84 -16.74
C LEU A 202 7.05 -10.14 -18.22
N THR A 203 7.28 -11.43 -18.54
CA THR A 203 7.22 -11.93 -19.90
C THR A 203 5.79 -11.88 -20.45
N GLY A 204 5.61 -11.94 -21.77
CA GLY A 204 4.26 -11.98 -22.38
C GLY A 204 3.39 -13.10 -21.80
N ARG A 205 3.97 -14.28 -21.59
CA ARG A 205 3.27 -15.43 -20.99
C ARG A 205 2.88 -15.22 -19.53
N GLU A 206 3.73 -14.57 -18.75
CA GLU A 206 3.43 -14.23 -17.36
C GLU A 206 2.33 -13.16 -17.28
N ARG A 207 2.30 -12.20 -18.21
CA ARG A 207 1.21 -11.22 -18.30
C ARG A 207 -0.12 -11.88 -18.62
N GLU A 208 -0.16 -12.82 -19.57
CA GLU A 208 -1.38 -13.61 -19.84
C GLU A 208 -1.88 -14.32 -18.58
N ILE A 209 -0.98 -14.96 -17.82
CA ILE A 209 -1.31 -15.62 -16.56
C ILE A 209 -1.83 -14.61 -15.52
N VAL A 210 -1.18 -13.45 -15.35
CA VAL A 210 -1.62 -12.39 -14.43
C VAL A 210 -3.02 -11.92 -14.78
N GLN A 211 -3.31 -11.66 -16.05
CA GLN A 211 -4.62 -11.21 -16.50
C GLN A 211 -5.71 -12.23 -16.15
N LEU A 212 -5.44 -13.53 -16.33
CA LEU A 212 -6.38 -14.59 -15.97
C LEU A 212 -6.55 -14.74 -14.45
N LEU A 213 -5.46 -14.62 -13.68
CA LEU A 213 -5.52 -14.64 -12.21
C LEU A 213 -6.30 -13.45 -11.64
N LEU A 214 -6.09 -12.24 -12.17
CA LEU A 214 -6.82 -11.03 -11.78
C LEU A 214 -8.33 -11.14 -12.07
N ARG A 215 -8.70 -11.85 -13.14
CA ARG A 215 -10.09 -12.16 -13.49
C ARG A 215 -10.72 -13.28 -12.64
N GLY A 216 -9.94 -13.91 -11.74
CA GLY A 216 -10.44 -14.95 -10.85
C GLY A 216 -10.39 -16.36 -11.42
N HIS A 217 -9.56 -16.64 -12.43
CA HIS A 217 -9.31 -18.02 -12.88
C HIS A 217 -8.42 -18.77 -11.87
N SER A 218 -8.75 -20.02 -11.58
CA SER A 218 -7.87 -20.91 -10.80
C SER A 218 -6.64 -21.31 -11.63
N SER A 219 -5.60 -21.84 -10.97
CA SER A 219 -4.43 -22.35 -11.69
C SER A 219 -4.77 -23.51 -12.66
N ALA A 220 -5.87 -24.23 -12.42
CA ALA A 220 -6.34 -25.27 -13.33
C ALA A 220 -7.03 -24.66 -14.55
N SER A 221 -7.90 -23.66 -14.37
CA SER A 221 -8.56 -22.95 -15.48
C SER A 221 -7.57 -22.15 -16.32
N VAL A 222 -6.57 -21.52 -15.70
CA VAL A 222 -5.45 -20.87 -16.43
C VAL A 222 -4.69 -21.88 -17.28
N ALA A 223 -4.42 -23.07 -16.74
CA ALA A 223 -3.73 -24.14 -17.47
C ALA A 223 -4.52 -24.59 -18.70
N GLU A 224 -5.83 -24.76 -18.56
CA GLU A 224 -6.74 -25.12 -19.66
C GLU A 224 -6.77 -24.03 -20.74
N GLN A 225 -7.00 -22.77 -20.37
CA GLN A 225 -7.08 -21.66 -21.32
C GLN A 225 -5.78 -21.40 -22.08
N LEU A 226 -4.63 -21.60 -21.42
CA LEU A 226 -3.33 -21.40 -22.05
C LEU A 226 -2.75 -22.67 -22.66
N SER A 227 -3.48 -23.80 -22.59
CA SER A 227 -3.04 -25.13 -23.05
C SER A 227 -1.67 -25.54 -22.48
N ILE A 228 -1.48 -25.35 -21.16
CA ILE A 228 -0.25 -25.71 -20.42
C ILE A 228 -0.58 -26.56 -19.19
N SER A 229 0.44 -27.14 -18.53
CA SER A 229 0.19 -27.95 -17.32
C SER A 229 -0.13 -27.07 -16.10
N PRO A 230 -0.98 -27.52 -15.15
CA PRO A 230 -1.22 -26.81 -13.89
C PRO A 230 0.05 -26.60 -13.05
N GLY A 231 1.01 -27.52 -13.14
CA GLY A 231 2.32 -27.38 -12.49
C GLY A 231 3.13 -26.20 -13.06
N THR A 232 3.07 -26.00 -14.37
CA THR A 232 3.69 -24.86 -15.07
C THR A 232 3.07 -23.54 -14.62
N VAL A 233 1.75 -23.48 -14.45
CA VAL A 233 1.06 -22.28 -13.93
C VAL A 233 1.52 -21.94 -12.51
N LYS A 234 1.67 -22.95 -11.63
CA LYS A 234 2.17 -22.73 -10.26
C LYS A 234 3.58 -22.15 -10.24
N ILE A 235 4.46 -22.63 -11.13
CA ILE A 235 5.83 -22.10 -11.26
C ILE A 235 5.80 -20.65 -11.76
N HIS A 236 5.04 -20.36 -12.82
CA HIS A 236 4.90 -18.98 -13.30
C HIS A 236 4.32 -18.06 -12.23
N ARG A 237 3.31 -18.50 -11.49
CA ARG A 237 2.72 -17.72 -10.39
C ARG A 237 3.75 -17.38 -9.32
N LYS A 238 4.57 -18.35 -8.90
CA LYS A 238 5.67 -18.11 -7.96
C LYS A 238 6.69 -17.09 -8.49
N ASN A 239 7.05 -17.20 -9.78
CA ASN A 239 7.98 -16.27 -10.41
C ASN A 239 7.39 -14.87 -10.56
N ILE A 240 6.13 -14.75 -10.94
CA ILE A 240 5.38 -13.49 -11.01
C ILE A 240 5.41 -12.81 -9.64
N TYR A 241 5.10 -13.56 -8.59
CA TYR A 241 5.03 -13.04 -7.22
C TYR A 241 6.40 -12.55 -6.74
N ALA A 242 7.45 -13.32 -6.98
CA ALA A 242 8.82 -12.91 -6.68
C ALA A 242 9.24 -11.65 -7.47
N LYS A 243 8.93 -11.59 -8.78
CA LYS A 243 9.27 -10.45 -9.64
C LYS A 243 8.53 -9.17 -9.27
N LEU A 244 7.29 -9.29 -8.82
CA LEU A 244 6.46 -8.17 -8.39
C LEU A 244 6.64 -7.82 -6.91
N GLY A 245 7.43 -8.60 -6.16
CA GLY A 245 7.66 -8.37 -4.73
C GLY A 245 6.43 -8.60 -3.86
N ILE A 246 5.57 -9.55 -4.23
CA ILE A 246 4.31 -9.86 -3.55
C ILE A 246 4.25 -11.30 -3.08
N GLY A 247 3.50 -11.57 -2.00
CA GLY A 247 3.30 -12.90 -1.43
C GLY A 247 1.95 -13.53 -1.77
N SER A 248 0.99 -12.75 -2.25
CA SER A 248 -0.41 -13.19 -2.37
C SER A 248 -1.12 -12.70 -3.63
N GLN A 249 -2.25 -13.35 -3.96
CA GLN A 249 -3.14 -12.89 -5.04
C GLN A 249 -3.85 -11.58 -4.67
N SER A 250 -4.08 -11.36 -3.39
CA SER A 250 -4.59 -10.12 -2.80
C SER A 250 -3.65 -8.95 -3.10
N GLU A 251 -2.36 -9.12 -2.88
CA GLU A 251 -1.35 -8.13 -3.21
C GLU A 251 -1.21 -7.91 -4.72
N LEU A 252 -1.37 -8.96 -5.54
CA LEU A 252 -1.41 -8.81 -7.01
C LEU A 252 -2.57 -7.89 -7.43
N LEU A 253 -3.76 -8.09 -6.87
CA LEU A 253 -4.92 -7.23 -7.10
C LEU A 253 -4.66 -5.81 -6.60
N GLY A 254 -4.06 -5.66 -5.41
CA GLY A 254 -3.68 -4.36 -4.86
C GLY A 254 -2.70 -3.59 -5.75
N LEU A 255 -1.65 -4.26 -6.25
CA LEU A 255 -0.71 -3.68 -7.21
C LEU A 255 -1.42 -3.26 -8.51
N PHE A 256 -2.33 -4.10 -9.01
CA PHE A 256 -3.06 -3.82 -10.23
C PHE A 256 -4.00 -2.60 -10.06
N ILE A 257 -4.77 -2.53 -8.96
CA ILE A 257 -5.64 -1.39 -8.65
C ILE A 257 -4.81 -0.10 -8.48
N ARG A 258 -3.64 -0.19 -7.85
CA ARG A 258 -2.70 0.93 -7.70
C ARG A 258 -2.27 1.49 -9.05
N ASP A 259 -1.85 0.61 -9.98
CA ASP A 259 -1.45 1.00 -11.33
C ASP A 259 -2.64 1.53 -12.17
N LEU A 260 -3.85 1.01 -11.93
CA LEU A 260 -5.09 1.39 -12.62
C LEU A 260 -5.62 2.78 -12.22
N THR A 261 -5.67 3.03 -10.91
CA THR A 261 -6.32 4.23 -10.35
C THR A 261 -5.38 5.41 -10.28
N GLY A 262 -4.06 5.16 -10.35
CA GLY A 262 -3.05 6.18 -10.05
C GLY A 262 -3.17 6.74 -8.63
N GLN A 263 -3.98 6.14 -7.76
CA GLN A 263 -4.15 6.52 -6.36
C GLN A 263 -3.27 5.62 -5.51
N GLU A 264 -2.10 6.14 -5.16
CA GLU A 264 -1.30 5.58 -4.09
C GLU A 264 -2.01 5.92 -2.77
N LEU A 265 -2.50 4.91 -2.02
CA LEU A 265 -2.83 5.11 -0.61
C LEU A 265 -1.52 5.40 0.12
N ALA A 266 -1.13 6.67 0.14
CA ALA A 266 0.09 7.12 0.78
C ALA A 266 0.14 6.69 2.25
N VAL A 267 -1.03 6.58 2.89
CA VAL A 267 -1.18 6.10 4.27
C VAL A 267 -2.39 5.17 4.36
N ASN A 268 -2.20 3.99 4.96
CA ASN A 268 -3.20 2.93 5.09
C ASN A 268 -3.33 2.50 6.57
N GLY A 269 -4.14 3.23 7.35
CA GLY A 269 -4.47 2.89 8.73
C GLY A 269 -3.26 2.92 9.69
N LEU A 270 -2.85 4.12 10.12
CA LEU A 270 -1.74 4.29 11.07
C LEU A 270 -2.24 4.47 12.49
N ASP A 271 -1.80 3.58 13.38
CA ASP A 271 -2.01 3.67 14.82
C ASP A 271 -0.66 3.77 15.54
N PHE A 272 -0.38 4.93 16.13
CA PHE A 272 0.82 5.15 16.93
C PHE A 272 0.59 6.24 17.98
N SER A 273 1.46 6.28 18.99
CA SER A 273 1.48 7.35 19.97
C SER A 273 2.92 7.81 20.22
N VAL A 274 3.09 9.12 20.41
CA VAL A 274 4.40 9.72 20.69
C VAL A 274 4.36 10.33 22.08
N ARG A 275 5.35 9.96 22.90
CA ARG A 275 5.47 10.49 24.26
C ARG A 275 5.78 11.99 24.22
N ARG A 276 5.23 12.76 25.16
CA ARG A 276 5.55 14.18 25.28
C ARG A 276 7.04 14.36 25.57
N GLY A 277 7.70 15.25 24.85
CA GLY A 277 9.12 15.56 25.05
C GLY A 277 10.08 14.46 24.59
N SER A 278 9.62 13.49 23.79
CA SER A 278 10.49 12.50 23.15
C SER A 278 10.89 12.90 21.74
N PHE A 279 11.92 12.25 21.23
CA PHE A 279 12.33 12.26 19.83
C PHE A 279 11.76 11.02 19.12
N HIS A 280 10.83 11.21 18.19
CA HIS A 280 10.25 10.11 17.40
C HIS A 280 10.65 10.23 15.93
N SER A 281 10.95 9.10 15.29
CA SER A 281 11.24 9.09 13.86
C SER A 281 10.33 8.14 13.08
N PHE A 282 9.87 8.59 11.92
CA PHE A 282 9.34 7.72 10.87
C PHE A 282 10.49 7.35 9.93
N LEU A 283 10.70 6.04 9.76
CA LEU A 283 11.75 5.48 8.93
C LEU A 283 11.13 4.52 7.91
N GLY A 284 11.60 4.55 6.67
CA GLY A 284 11.08 3.69 5.60
C GLY A 284 11.58 4.13 4.23
N GLY A 285 11.38 3.28 3.21
CA GLY A 285 11.76 3.59 1.83
C GLY A 285 11.02 4.80 1.23
N SER A 286 11.47 5.27 0.07
CA SER A 286 10.76 6.31 -0.68
C SER A 286 9.33 5.87 -1.00
N GLY A 287 8.35 6.79 -0.91
CA GLY A 287 6.95 6.50 -1.21
C GLY A 287 6.15 5.79 -0.10
N CYS A 288 6.75 5.39 1.03
CA CYS A 288 6.03 4.63 2.05
C CYS A 288 5.07 5.45 2.95
N GLY A 289 4.85 6.75 2.68
CA GLY A 289 3.86 7.56 3.40
C GLY A 289 4.37 8.48 4.50
N LYS A 290 5.68 8.56 4.74
CA LYS A 290 6.26 9.34 5.87
C LYS A 290 5.93 10.83 5.80
N THR A 291 6.19 11.47 4.66
CA THR A 291 5.94 12.90 4.47
C THR A 291 4.45 13.22 4.51
N THR A 292 3.60 12.37 3.93
CA THR A 292 2.13 12.47 4.04
C THR A 292 1.67 12.39 5.50
N THR A 293 2.23 11.44 6.27
CA THR A 293 1.97 11.34 7.72
C THR A 293 2.36 12.62 8.45
N LEU A 294 3.54 13.16 8.17
CA LEU A 294 4.03 14.40 8.78
C LEU A 294 3.14 15.61 8.41
N ARG A 295 2.70 15.70 7.15
CA ARG A 295 1.78 16.74 6.66
C ARG A 295 0.38 16.63 7.28
N MET A 296 -0.10 15.42 7.53
CA MET A 296 -1.34 15.19 8.27
C MET A 296 -1.23 15.63 9.72
N ILE A 297 -0.08 15.45 10.38
CA ILE A 297 0.16 16.01 11.72
C ILE A 297 0.20 17.55 11.67
N ALA A 298 0.85 18.11 10.65
CA ALA A 298 0.97 19.55 10.43
C ALA A 298 -0.35 20.24 10.04
N GLY A 299 -1.31 19.49 9.48
CA GLY A 299 -2.58 20.03 8.97
C GLY A 299 -2.51 20.58 7.54
N PHE A 300 -1.46 20.23 6.80
CA PHE A 300 -1.37 20.50 5.36
C PHE A 300 -2.17 19.50 4.53
N GLU A 301 -2.37 18.29 5.07
CA GLU A 301 -3.24 17.27 4.51
C GLU A 301 -4.24 16.83 5.58
N GLN A 302 -5.47 16.48 5.19
CA GLN A 302 -6.50 15.99 6.11
C GLN A 302 -6.62 14.47 5.98
N PRO A 303 -6.78 13.73 7.09
CA PRO A 303 -7.01 12.30 7.02
C PRO A 303 -8.36 12.03 6.33
N THR A 304 -8.39 11.01 5.46
CA THR A 304 -9.65 10.55 4.84
C THR A 304 -10.62 9.99 5.90
N SER A 305 -10.09 9.33 6.92
CA SER A 305 -10.82 8.87 8.10
C SER A 305 -9.89 8.77 9.31
N GLY A 306 -10.45 8.68 10.53
CA GLY A 306 -9.69 8.59 11.78
C GLY A 306 -9.46 9.92 12.48
N GLU A 307 -8.57 9.94 13.47
CA GLU A 307 -8.31 11.10 14.32
C GLU A 307 -6.81 11.40 14.43
N VAL A 308 -6.47 12.68 14.52
CA VAL A 308 -5.11 13.13 14.86
C VAL A 308 -5.20 13.88 16.18
N ARG A 309 -4.57 13.38 17.24
CA ARG A 309 -4.63 14.01 18.57
C ARG A 309 -3.31 14.67 18.95
N LEU A 310 -3.34 15.97 19.23
CA LEU A 310 -2.21 16.75 19.74
C LEU A 310 -2.49 17.21 21.17
N ALA A 311 -1.63 16.81 22.11
CA ALA A 311 -1.81 17.09 23.55
C ALA A 311 -3.23 16.73 24.05
N GLY A 312 -3.77 15.61 23.57
CA GLY A 312 -5.10 15.10 23.94
C GLY A 312 -6.28 15.69 23.17
N LYS A 313 -6.08 16.70 22.31
CA LYS A 313 -7.15 17.32 21.51
C LYS A 313 -7.13 16.78 20.08
N ASN A 314 -8.28 16.34 19.57
CA ASN A 314 -8.42 16.00 18.15
C ASN A 314 -8.27 17.28 17.31
N VAL A 315 -7.38 17.23 16.32
CA VAL A 315 -7.08 18.32 15.38
C VAL A 315 -7.45 17.98 13.94
N ALA A 316 -8.17 16.88 13.69
CA ALA A 316 -8.75 16.60 12.39
C ALA A 316 -9.70 17.76 11.99
N GLY A 317 -9.60 18.23 10.73
CA GLY A 317 -10.31 19.41 10.24
C GLY A 317 -9.71 20.76 10.68
N VAL A 318 -8.83 20.79 11.68
CA VAL A 318 -8.15 22.04 12.11
C VAL A 318 -7.06 22.40 11.08
N PRO A 319 -7.07 23.63 10.53
CA PRO A 319 -6.08 24.05 9.55
C PRO A 319 -4.69 24.24 10.16
N ALA A 320 -3.64 24.14 9.33
CA ALA A 320 -2.24 24.15 9.79
C ALA A 320 -1.86 25.35 10.67
N PHE A 321 -2.38 26.55 10.37
CA PHE A 321 -2.03 27.78 11.11
C PHE A 321 -2.64 27.87 12.52
N GLU A 322 -3.63 27.03 12.84
CA GLU A 322 -4.23 26.95 14.20
C GLU A 322 -3.64 25.80 15.02
N ARG A 323 -2.85 24.92 14.41
CA ARG A 323 -2.26 23.79 15.12
C ARG A 323 -1.05 24.24 15.93
N PRO A 324 -0.84 23.69 17.15
CA PRO A 324 0.27 24.05 18.03
C PRO A 324 1.59 23.37 17.61
N VAL A 325 1.88 23.30 16.31
CA VAL A 325 3.03 22.60 15.72
C VAL A 325 3.74 23.52 14.74
N ASN A 326 5.06 23.36 14.64
CA ASN A 326 5.84 24.04 13.60
C ASN A 326 6.63 23.01 12.80
N MET A 327 6.83 23.27 11.52
CA MET A 327 7.51 22.37 10.58
C MET A 327 8.79 23.01 10.03
N VAL A 328 9.84 22.21 9.93
CA VAL A 328 11.08 22.53 9.20
C VAL A 328 11.09 21.68 7.93
N PHE A 329 11.04 22.35 6.78
CA PHE A 329 11.06 21.73 5.46
C PHE A 329 12.48 21.36 5.03
N GLN A 330 12.60 20.40 4.12
CA GLN A 330 13.86 19.93 3.52
C GLN A 330 14.73 21.07 2.94
N HIS A 331 14.11 22.08 2.30
CA HIS A 331 14.82 23.22 1.70
C HIS A 331 14.95 24.43 2.66
N TYR A 332 14.70 24.24 3.96
CA TYR A 332 14.69 25.24 5.04
C TYR A 332 13.66 26.38 4.89
N ALA A 333 13.26 26.72 3.67
CA ALA A 333 12.29 27.74 3.31
C ALA A 333 12.56 29.10 3.98
N LEU A 334 13.82 29.53 4.06
CA LEU A 334 14.19 30.85 4.58
C LEU A 334 13.80 31.93 3.57
N PHE A 335 13.32 33.07 4.06
CA PHE A 335 12.98 34.22 3.22
C PHE A 335 14.26 34.96 2.82
N PRO A 336 14.66 34.94 1.54
CA PRO A 336 15.97 35.44 1.11
C PRO A 336 16.10 36.97 1.23
N HIS A 337 14.97 37.67 1.21
CA HIS A 337 14.89 39.12 1.31
C HIS A 337 14.88 39.64 2.76
N LEU A 338 14.74 38.75 3.75
CA LEU A 338 14.74 39.11 5.17
C LEU A 338 16.10 38.77 5.81
N SER A 339 16.51 39.54 6.82
CA SER A 339 17.65 39.18 7.65
C SER A 339 17.38 37.91 8.46
N VAL A 340 18.41 37.33 9.05
CA VAL A 340 18.29 36.17 9.96
C VAL A 340 17.34 36.47 11.13
N ALA A 341 17.53 37.61 11.81
CA ALA A 341 16.65 37.99 12.92
C ALA A 341 15.20 38.21 12.45
N GLN A 342 14.99 38.76 11.26
CA GLN A 342 13.67 38.95 10.67
C GLN A 342 13.01 37.63 10.26
N ASN A 343 13.79 36.67 9.76
CA ASN A 343 13.32 35.32 9.46
C ASN A 343 12.81 34.64 10.73
N ILE A 344 13.58 34.69 11.81
CA ILE A 344 13.23 34.09 13.09
C ILE A 344 11.99 34.79 13.68
N ALA A 345 11.98 36.11 13.74
CA ALA A 345 10.86 36.88 14.30
C ALA A 345 9.57 36.86 13.46
N TYR A 346 9.58 36.30 12.24
CA TYR A 346 8.46 36.39 11.30
C TYR A 346 7.15 35.86 11.90
N GLY A 347 7.19 34.66 12.50
CA GLY A 347 6.02 34.02 13.11
C GLY A 347 5.42 34.80 14.29
N LEU A 348 6.25 35.55 15.02
CA LEU A 348 5.81 36.34 16.18
C LEU A 348 4.85 37.48 15.79
N ARG A 349 4.89 37.94 14.52
CA ARG A 349 4.04 39.03 14.03
C ARG A 349 2.57 38.65 13.94
N TYR A 350 2.27 37.35 13.84
CA TYR A 350 0.94 36.79 13.67
C TYR A 350 0.42 36.13 14.96
N ARG A 351 1.18 36.21 16.06
CA ARG A 351 0.75 35.74 17.35
C ARG A 351 -0.34 36.66 17.92
N THR A 352 -1.29 36.08 18.64
CA THR A 352 -2.32 36.81 19.36
C THR A 352 -2.16 36.57 20.87
N PRO A 353 -1.92 37.62 21.69
CA PRO A 353 -1.64 39.00 21.30
C PRO A 353 -0.27 39.15 20.63
N ARG A 354 -0.14 40.16 19.75
CA ARG A 354 1.11 40.44 19.04
C ARG A 354 2.14 41.05 20.00
N PRO A 355 3.33 40.46 20.18
CA PRO A 355 4.39 41.06 20.97
C PRO A 355 4.88 42.38 20.35
N ASP A 356 5.34 43.32 21.17
CA ASP A 356 5.97 44.55 20.66
C ASP A 356 7.30 44.26 19.93
N LYS A 357 7.83 45.27 19.22
CA LYS A 357 9.06 45.11 18.43
C LYS A 357 10.28 44.74 19.30
N LYS A 358 10.37 45.28 20.52
CA LYS A 358 11.50 45.04 21.43
C LYS A 358 11.50 43.58 21.91
N THR A 359 10.31 43.05 22.21
CA THR A 359 10.09 41.66 22.61
C THR A 359 10.39 40.71 21.46
N GLN A 360 9.94 41.04 20.23
CA GLN A 360 10.27 40.25 19.04
C GLN A 360 11.78 40.16 18.80
N ALA A 361 12.50 41.28 18.93
CA ALA A 361 13.96 41.31 18.79
C ALA A 361 14.65 40.44 19.85
N ARG A 362 14.30 40.63 21.13
CA ARG A 362 14.84 39.81 22.23
C ARG A 362 14.61 38.32 22.02
N MET A 363 13.39 37.92 21.63
CA MET A 363 13.07 36.51 21.37
C MET A 363 13.84 35.94 20.18
N ALA A 364 14.10 36.75 19.15
CA ALA A 364 14.92 36.33 18.01
C ALA A 364 16.39 36.14 18.41
N ASP A 365 16.93 37.03 19.26
CA ASP A 365 18.29 36.91 19.78
C ASP A 365 18.44 35.69 20.70
N GLU A 366 17.47 35.42 21.58
CA GLU A 366 17.42 34.21 22.42
C GLU A 366 17.35 32.93 21.58
N ALA A 367 16.56 32.93 20.50
CA ALA A 367 16.50 31.80 19.59
C ALA A 367 17.81 31.60 18.79
N LEU A 368 18.52 32.69 18.46
CA LEU A 368 19.86 32.61 17.86
C LEU A 368 20.89 32.04 18.82
N GLU A 369 20.86 32.44 20.09
CA GLU A 369 21.74 31.91 21.12
C GLU A 369 21.53 30.41 21.31
N MET A 370 20.27 29.97 21.37
CA MET A 370 19.88 28.56 21.49
C MET A 370 20.50 27.68 20.38
N VAL A 371 20.58 28.21 19.15
CA VAL A 371 21.20 27.51 18.00
C VAL A 371 22.66 27.90 17.77
N ARG A 372 23.33 28.52 18.75
CA ARG A 372 24.75 28.93 18.70
C ARG A 372 25.11 29.84 17.52
N LEU A 373 24.22 30.75 17.17
CA LEU A 373 24.40 31.75 16.11
C LEU A 373 24.27 33.19 16.63
N SER A 374 24.64 33.43 17.89
CA SER A 374 24.69 34.78 18.48
C SER A 374 25.50 35.74 17.58
N GLY A 375 24.95 36.92 17.32
CA GLY A 375 25.56 37.94 16.45
C GLY A 375 25.27 37.79 14.95
N PHE A 376 24.59 36.74 14.50
CA PHE A 376 24.28 36.52 13.07
C PHE A 376 23.01 37.26 12.60
N GLY A 377 22.28 37.93 13.50
CA GLY A 377 20.94 38.47 13.23
C GLY A 377 20.82 39.44 12.04
N GLN A 378 21.88 40.19 11.73
CA GLN A 378 21.91 41.15 10.62
C GLN A 378 22.26 40.51 9.26
N ARG A 379 22.78 39.29 9.25
CA ARG A 379 23.13 38.58 8.01
C ARG A 379 21.89 38.22 7.21
N LYS A 380 22.08 37.99 5.92
CA LYS A 380 21.09 37.39 5.02
C LYS A 380 21.31 35.88 4.88
N PRO A 381 20.29 35.08 4.52
CA PRO A 381 20.45 33.64 4.31
C PRO A 381 21.55 33.24 3.33
N SER A 382 21.79 34.05 2.28
CA SER A 382 22.84 33.83 1.29
C SER A 382 24.27 33.95 1.84
N GLU A 383 24.45 34.52 3.03
CA GLU A 383 25.75 34.71 3.70
C GLU A 383 26.05 33.58 4.71
N LEU A 384 25.21 32.55 4.74
CA LEU A 384 25.28 31.43 5.69
C LEU A 384 25.65 30.13 4.98
N SER A 385 26.39 29.25 5.67
CA SER A 385 26.57 27.86 5.23
C SER A 385 25.26 27.06 5.35
N GLY A 386 25.17 25.91 4.69
CA GLY A 386 23.96 25.06 4.75
C GLY A 386 23.54 24.67 6.17
N GLY A 387 24.51 24.30 7.02
CA GLY A 387 24.24 23.98 8.44
C GLY A 387 23.81 25.22 9.25
N GLN A 388 24.35 26.40 8.93
CA GLN A 388 23.91 27.65 9.55
C GLN A 388 22.48 28.02 9.13
N GLN A 389 22.13 27.85 7.85
CA GLN A 389 20.76 28.06 7.37
C GLN A 389 19.77 27.12 8.06
N GLN A 390 20.14 25.85 8.23
CA GLN A 390 19.31 24.89 8.97
C GLN A 390 19.11 25.32 10.43
N ARG A 391 20.17 25.74 11.13
CA ARG A 391 20.07 26.27 12.50
C ARG A 391 19.17 27.50 12.59
N VAL A 392 19.22 28.40 11.60
CA VAL A 392 18.27 29.54 11.52
C VAL A 392 16.83 29.05 11.30
N ALA A 393 16.61 28.02 10.48
CA ALA A 393 15.28 27.44 10.29
C ALA A 393 14.73 26.78 11.56
N LEU A 394 15.58 26.08 12.32
CA LEU A 394 15.25 25.54 13.64
C LEU A 394 14.90 26.67 14.63
N ALA A 395 15.73 27.71 14.72
CA ALA A 395 15.46 28.86 15.58
C ALA A 395 14.10 29.52 15.24
N ARG A 396 13.81 29.70 13.95
CA ARG A 396 12.52 30.21 13.48
C ARG A 396 11.35 29.31 13.88
N ALA A 397 11.52 28.00 13.81
CA ALA A 397 10.49 27.05 14.22
C ALA A 397 10.32 26.99 15.76
N LEU A 398 11.37 27.26 16.53
CA LEU A 398 11.35 27.17 18.00
C LEU A 398 10.92 28.46 18.70
N VAL A 399 11.07 29.63 18.07
CA VAL A 399 10.77 30.94 18.71
C VAL A 399 9.33 31.04 19.24
N ASN A 400 8.39 30.36 18.59
CA ASN A 400 6.98 30.31 18.99
C ASN A 400 6.67 29.29 20.09
N LYS A 401 7.66 28.51 20.54
CA LYS A 401 7.54 27.43 21.54
C LYS A 401 6.41 26.44 21.20
N PRO A 402 6.48 25.77 20.03
CA PRO A 402 5.45 24.81 19.62
C PRO A 402 5.39 23.61 20.57
N THR A 403 4.25 22.91 20.59
CA THR A 403 4.13 21.65 21.36
C THR A 403 4.88 20.51 20.69
N VAL A 404 4.88 20.50 19.35
CA VAL A 404 5.60 19.52 18.52
C VAL A 404 6.38 20.24 17.43
N LEU A 405 7.65 19.86 17.26
CA LEU A 405 8.47 20.25 16.12
C LEU A 405 8.50 19.11 15.11
N LEU A 406 8.11 19.40 13.87
CA LEU A 406 8.07 18.45 12.75
C LEU A 406 9.28 18.70 11.84
N LEU A 407 10.02 17.65 11.49
CA LEU A 407 11.25 17.72 10.71
C LEU A 407 11.12 16.81 9.49
N ASP A 408 11.12 17.38 8.28
CA ASP A 408 10.97 16.64 7.02
C ASP A 408 12.32 16.53 6.29
N GLU A 409 12.98 15.38 6.42
CA GLU A 409 14.31 15.08 5.89
C GLU A 409 15.33 16.23 6.06
N PRO A 410 15.46 16.80 7.28
CA PRO A 410 16.21 18.03 7.51
C PRO A 410 17.73 17.90 7.28
N LEU A 411 18.25 16.68 7.16
CA LEU A 411 19.68 16.37 7.05
C LEU A 411 20.09 15.78 5.69
N ALA A 412 19.12 15.55 4.79
CA ALA A 412 19.36 14.84 3.53
C ALA A 412 20.39 15.55 2.62
N ALA A 413 20.38 16.88 2.59
CA ALA A 413 21.24 17.69 1.71
C ALA A 413 22.66 17.97 2.27
N LEU A 414 23.01 17.44 3.45
CA LEU A 414 24.27 17.73 4.12
C LEU A 414 25.34 16.67 3.82
N ASP A 415 26.61 17.06 3.82
CA ASP A 415 27.72 16.10 3.80
C ASP A 415 27.81 15.31 5.12
N ARG A 416 28.55 14.20 5.12
CA ARG A 416 28.64 13.28 6.27
C ARG A 416 29.15 13.94 7.55
N LYS A 417 30.12 14.85 7.47
CA LYS A 417 30.71 15.49 8.65
C LYS A 417 29.72 16.46 9.26
N LEU A 418 29.11 17.31 8.43
CA LEU A 418 28.13 18.28 8.86
C LEU A 418 26.84 17.61 9.36
N ARG A 419 26.42 16.50 8.72
CA ARG A 419 25.30 15.67 9.18
C ARG A 419 25.49 15.20 10.62
N LYS A 420 26.65 14.62 10.95
CA LYS A 420 26.95 14.16 12.32
C LYS A 420 26.97 15.28 13.36
N GLU A 421 27.53 16.43 12.99
CA GLU A 421 27.49 17.62 13.84
C GLU A 421 26.05 18.06 14.11
N MET A 422 25.22 18.10 13.05
CA MET A 422 23.83 18.52 13.16
C MET A 422 22.94 17.52 13.89
N GLN A 423 23.18 16.21 13.77
CA GLN A 423 22.51 15.19 14.59
C GLN A 423 22.74 15.44 16.08
N SER A 424 24.01 15.66 16.46
CA SER A 424 24.40 15.95 17.85
C SER A 424 23.75 17.24 18.35
N GLU A 425 23.67 18.27 17.49
CA GLU A 425 23.05 19.54 17.82
C GLU A 425 21.52 19.42 17.98
N LEU A 426 20.83 18.66 17.12
CA LEU A 426 19.40 18.39 17.23
C LEU A 426 19.06 17.66 18.53
N LEU A 427 19.84 16.65 18.91
CA LEU A 427 19.69 15.95 20.19
C LEU A 427 19.89 16.89 21.39
N ARG A 428 20.93 17.72 21.37
CA ARG A 428 21.16 18.71 22.44
C ARG A 428 19.97 19.67 22.55
N LEU A 429 19.55 20.22 21.42
CA LEU A 429 18.47 21.20 21.33
C LEU A 429 17.14 20.62 21.81
N GLN A 430 16.83 19.38 21.43
CA GLN A 430 15.62 18.70 21.88
C GLN A 430 15.61 18.52 23.40
N ARG A 431 16.74 18.09 23.99
CA ARG A 431 16.89 17.94 25.45
C ARG A 431 16.82 19.27 26.20
N GLU A 432 17.39 20.33 25.63
CA GLU A 432 17.42 21.67 26.22
C GLU A 432 16.03 22.33 26.20
N VAL A 433 15.27 22.18 25.10
CA VAL A 433 13.94 22.78 24.94
C VAL A 433 12.83 21.93 25.56
N GLY A 434 12.98 20.59 25.56
CA GLY A 434 12.05 19.65 26.19
C GLY A 434 10.71 19.47 25.46
N ILE A 435 10.60 19.90 24.21
CA ILE A 435 9.40 19.67 23.37
C ILE A 435 9.51 18.36 22.58
N THR A 436 8.38 17.89 22.04
CA THR A 436 8.35 16.68 21.22
C THR A 436 8.92 16.96 19.83
N PHE A 437 9.84 16.11 19.36
CA PHE A 437 10.38 16.17 18.00
C PHE A 437 9.85 14.96 17.21
N VAL A 438 9.37 15.21 16.00
CA VAL A 438 8.97 14.16 15.04
C VAL A 438 9.77 14.35 13.77
N LEU A 439 10.57 13.36 13.42
CA LEU A 439 11.45 13.35 12.25
C LEU A 439 10.93 12.37 11.21
N VAL A 440 11.01 12.76 9.94
CA VAL A 440 10.92 11.84 8.81
C VAL A 440 12.32 11.72 8.20
N THR A 441 12.80 10.48 8.04
CA THR A 441 14.06 10.20 7.37
C THR A 441 14.00 8.87 6.61
N HIS A 442 14.85 8.73 5.61
CA HIS A 442 15.16 7.45 4.97
C HIS A 442 16.51 6.88 5.43
N ASP A 443 17.27 7.64 6.23
CA ASP A 443 18.58 7.25 6.76
C ASP A 443 18.41 6.52 8.10
N GLN A 444 18.94 5.30 8.18
CA GLN A 444 18.85 4.47 9.37
C GLN A 444 19.78 4.95 10.49
N GLU A 445 20.97 5.46 10.17
CA GLU A 445 21.93 5.99 11.16
C GLU A 445 21.29 7.19 11.88
N GLU A 446 20.58 8.05 11.15
CA GLU A 446 19.81 9.17 11.73
C GLU A 446 18.73 8.69 12.70
N ALA A 447 17.88 7.75 12.26
CA ALA A 447 16.78 7.27 13.08
C ALA A 447 17.29 6.54 14.34
N LEU A 448 18.27 5.64 14.19
CA LEU A 448 18.80 4.82 15.28
C LEU A 448 19.58 5.64 16.32
N SER A 449 20.30 6.69 15.90
CA SER A 449 21.16 7.46 16.81
C SER A 449 20.41 8.56 17.58
N MET A 450 19.31 9.08 17.04
CA MET A 450 18.64 10.26 17.61
C MET A 450 17.32 9.97 18.31
N SER A 451 16.67 8.86 18.00
CA SER A 451 15.27 8.66 18.38
C SER A 451 15.12 7.89 19.69
N ASP A 452 14.17 8.30 20.52
CA ASP A 452 13.69 7.47 21.64
C ASP A 452 12.82 6.31 21.13
N SER A 453 12.12 6.53 20.00
CA SER A 453 11.28 5.52 19.35
C SER A 453 11.22 5.76 17.84
N ILE A 454 11.12 4.68 17.07
CA ILE A 454 11.08 4.72 15.61
C ILE A 454 9.87 3.91 15.16
N SER A 455 9.11 4.46 14.22
CA SER A 455 8.07 3.76 13.47
C SER A 455 8.61 3.39 12.09
N VAL A 456 8.81 2.10 11.84
CA VAL A 456 9.21 1.57 10.54
C VAL A 456 7.98 1.44 9.65
N MET A 457 7.99 2.15 8.52
CA MET A 457 6.88 2.25 7.58
C MET A 457 7.17 1.52 6.27
N HIS A 458 6.17 0.79 5.78
CA HIS A 458 6.18 0.12 4.49
C HIS A 458 4.78 0.19 3.86
N ASN A 459 4.68 0.59 2.60
CA ASN A 459 3.44 0.67 1.83
C ASN A 459 2.28 1.35 2.60
N GLY A 460 2.56 2.53 3.18
CA GLY A 460 1.56 3.33 3.91
C GLY A 460 1.19 2.81 5.30
N SER A 461 1.80 1.72 5.78
CA SER A 461 1.49 1.10 7.07
C SER A 461 2.71 1.11 8.00
N ILE A 462 2.49 1.12 9.32
CA ILE A 462 3.56 0.87 10.31
C ILE A 462 3.71 -0.63 10.48
N ILE A 463 4.92 -1.13 10.25
CA ILE A 463 5.28 -2.53 10.46
C ILE A 463 5.66 -2.78 11.91
N GLN A 464 6.41 -1.84 12.51
CA GLN A 464 6.83 -1.92 13.91
C GLN A 464 7.14 -0.53 14.44
N THR A 465 6.69 -0.25 15.66
CA THR A 465 7.12 0.91 16.45
C THR A 465 7.83 0.40 17.70
N ALA A 466 9.11 0.74 17.86
CA ALA A 466 9.91 0.30 18.99
C ALA A 466 11.12 1.24 19.23
N THR A 467 11.91 0.99 20.28
CA THR A 467 13.18 1.70 20.48
C THR A 467 14.20 1.29 19.41
N PRO A 468 15.23 2.12 19.13
CA PRO A 468 16.31 1.75 18.21
C PRO A 468 16.92 0.37 18.50
N GLU A 469 17.22 0.10 19.78
CA GLU A 469 17.79 -1.16 20.24
C GLU A 469 16.84 -2.32 19.95
N GLN A 470 15.54 -2.20 20.27
CA GLN A 470 14.56 -3.25 20.00
C GLN A 470 14.37 -3.54 18.52
N LEU A 471 14.42 -2.51 17.65
CA LEU A 471 14.34 -2.71 16.20
C LEU A 471 15.56 -3.43 15.64
N TYR A 472 16.74 -3.18 16.22
CA TYR A 472 17.98 -3.80 15.78
C TYR A 472 18.11 -5.24 16.30
N GLU A 473 17.93 -5.41 17.61
CA GLU A 473 18.17 -6.65 18.36
C GLU A 473 16.98 -7.62 18.32
N THR A 474 15.74 -7.10 18.27
CA THR A 474 14.51 -7.93 18.33
C THR A 474 13.48 -7.49 17.28
N PRO A 475 13.82 -7.52 15.98
CA PRO A 475 12.88 -7.16 14.93
C PRO A 475 11.62 -8.06 15.01
N ALA A 476 10.44 -7.50 14.75
CA ALA A 476 9.17 -8.24 14.84
C ALA A 476 8.83 -9.01 13.56
N SER A 477 9.47 -8.68 12.44
CA SER A 477 9.24 -9.33 11.15
C SER A 477 10.53 -9.42 10.34
N ARG A 478 10.53 -10.33 9.36
CA ARG A 478 11.58 -10.42 8.34
C ARG A 478 11.85 -9.07 7.68
N TYR A 479 10.80 -8.33 7.35
CA TYR A 479 10.95 -7.01 6.73
C TYR A 479 11.78 -6.07 7.59
N VAL A 480 11.51 -5.99 8.89
CA VAL A 480 12.28 -5.11 9.79
C VAL A 480 13.72 -5.62 9.96
N ALA A 481 13.93 -6.95 10.05
CA ALA A 481 15.26 -7.53 10.16
C ALA A 481 16.14 -7.27 8.92
N ASP A 482 15.53 -7.29 7.73
CA ASP A 482 16.18 -7.00 6.45
C ASP A 482 16.37 -5.50 6.22
N PHE A 483 15.45 -4.69 6.72
CA PHE A 483 15.44 -3.25 6.50
C PHE A 483 16.31 -2.48 7.50
N ILE A 484 16.36 -2.88 8.77
CA ILE A 484 17.16 -2.22 9.81
C ILE A 484 18.49 -2.94 9.96
N GLY A 485 19.59 -2.30 9.56
CA GLY A 485 20.91 -2.92 9.51
C GLY A 485 21.03 -3.99 8.42
N GLU A 486 22.13 -4.72 8.43
CA GLU A 486 22.31 -5.88 7.56
C GLU A 486 21.98 -7.18 8.30
N SER A 487 21.40 -8.15 7.60
CA SER A 487 21.06 -9.47 8.15
C SER A 487 21.31 -10.56 7.13
N ASN A 488 21.80 -11.71 7.59
CA ASN A 488 21.76 -12.95 6.84
C ASN A 488 20.43 -13.64 7.12
N LEU A 489 19.65 -13.92 6.06
CA LEU A 489 18.33 -14.55 6.17
C LEU A 489 18.37 -15.99 5.65
N PHE A 490 18.18 -16.95 6.56
CA PHE A 490 18.17 -18.38 6.24
C PHE A 490 16.74 -18.91 6.22
N ASN A 491 16.18 -19.14 5.03
CA ASN A 491 14.80 -19.60 4.87
C ASN A 491 14.65 -21.12 5.11
N GLY A 492 13.51 -21.53 5.63
CA GLY A 492 13.16 -22.93 5.82
C GLY A 492 11.70 -23.16 6.22
N THR A 493 11.37 -24.42 6.50
CA THR A 493 10.06 -24.84 6.99
C THR A 493 10.16 -25.28 8.45
N VAL A 494 9.24 -24.84 9.29
CA VAL A 494 9.24 -25.15 10.72
C VAL A 494 9.00 -26.64 10.92
N ARG A 495 10.00 -27.37 11.40
CA ARG A 495 9.88 -28.81 11.68
C ARG A 495 9.21 -29.05 13.02
N ARG A 496 9.62 -28.30 14.05
CA ARG A 496 9.09 -28.41 15.41
C ARG A 496 9.37 -27.16 16.22
N LEU A 497 8.49 -26.90 17.18
CA LEU A 497 8.67 -25.91 18.24
C LEU A 497 9.26 -26.61 19.47
N GLN A 498 10.25 -25.99 20.11
CA GLN A 498 10.91 -26.48 21.33
C GLN A 498 10.96 -25.35 22.37
N GLY A 499 9.92 -25.24 23.21
CA GLY A 499 9.83 -24.15 24.18
C GLY A 499 9.79 -22.80 23.47
N ASN A 500 10.78 -21.94 23.72
CA ASN A 500 10.93 -20.64 23.06
C ASN A 500 11.83 -20.67 21.79
N SER A 501 12.19 -21.86 21.31
CA SER A 501 13.05 -22.05 20.14
C SER A 501 12.32 -22.81 19.03
N VAL A 502 12.75 -22.57 17.80
CA VAL A 502 12.22 -23.19 16.59
C VAL A 502 13.34 -23.96 15.92
N VAL A 503 13.00 -25.17 15.44
CA VAL A 503 13.87 -25.91 14.53
C VAL A 503 13.34 -25.74 13.11
N LEU A 504 14.06 -24.98 12.30
CA LEU A 504 13.77 -24.77 10.89
C LEU A 504 14.57 -25.76 10.04
N ARG A 505 13.89 -26.44 9.11
CA ARG A 505 14.53 -27.27 8.09
C ARG A 505 14.66 -26.46 6.81
N THR A 506 15.89 -26.28 6.34
CA THR A 506 16.16 -25.52 5.11
C THR A 506 15.91 -26.38 3.87
N ALA A 507 15.85 -25.76 2.69
CA ALA A 507 15.63 -26.48 1.43
C ALA A 507 16.72 -27.53 1.14
N GLN A 508 17.91 -27.34 1.70
CA GLN A 508 19.07 -28.22 1.58
C GLN A 508 19.09 -29.33 2.65
N GLY A 509 18.07 -29.38 3.51
CA GLY A 509 17.93 -30.40 4.56
C GLY A 509 18.66 -30.11 5.86
N LEU A 510 19.30 -28.94 6.00
CA LEU A 510 19.94 -28.54 7.26
C LEU A 510 18.88 -28.17 8.30
N GLU A 511 19.10 -28.56 9.56
CA GLU A 511 18.25 -28.17 10.66
C GLU A 511 18.94 -27.08 11.49
N LEU A 512 18.31 -25.91 11.53
CA LEU A 512 18.79 -24.76 12.27
C LEU A 512 17.88 -24.50 13.46
N THR A 513 18.45 -24.46 14.65
CA THR A 513 17.74 -24.11 15.88
C THR A 513 17.99 -22.64 16.20
N SER A 514 16.95 -21.92 16.60
CA SER A 514 17.04 -20.50 16.94
C SER A 514 15.86 -20.08 17.82
N PRO A 515 16.04 -19.16 18.78
CA PRO A 515 14.94 -18.58 19.56
C PRO A 515 13.95 -17.83 18.65
N LEU A 516 12.67 -17.84 19.04
CA LEU A 516 11.66 -16.98 18.41
C LEU A 516 11.96 -15.51 18.68
N THR A 517 11.69 -14.65 17.69
CA THR A 517 11.64 -13.22 17.97
C THR A 517 10.56 -12.93 19.04
N PRO A 518 10.88 -12.20 20.13
CA PRO A 518 9.92 -11.93 21.20
C PRO A 518 8.70 -11.12 20.77
N THR A 519 8.83 -10.33 19.71
CA THR A 519 7.87 -9.31 19.28
C THR A 519 7.15 -9.68 17.98
N GLY A 520 7.47 -10.84 17.39
CA GLY A 520 6.93 -11.25 16.09
C GLY A 520 5.72 -12.16 16.16
N LYS A 521 5.18 -12.48 14.98
CA LYS A 521 4.08 -13.43 14.83
C LYS A 521 4.51 -14.83 15.28
N SER A 522 3.61 -15.56 15.93
CA SER A 522 3.84 -16.95 16.28
C SER A 522 4.06 -17.80 15.02
N LEU A 523 5.04 -18.70 15.09
CA LEU A 523 5.29 -19.71 14.06
C LEU A 523 4.52 -20.99 14.40
N ASN A 524 3.83 -21.55 13.42
CA ASN A 524 3.19 -22.86 13.53
C ASN A 524 4.10 -23.96 12.96
N ALA A 525 3.86 -25.21 13.37
CA ALA A 525 4.48 -26.35 12.69
C ALA A 525 4.13 -26.34 11.19
N ASP A 526 5.09 -26.75 10.36
CA ASP A 526 5.00 -26.77 8.90
C ASP A 526 4.82 -25.41 8.21
N ALA A 527 4.84 -24.29 8.95
CA ALA A 527 4.86 -22.95 8.37
C ALA A 527 6.22 -22.64 7.74
N GLU A 528 6.23 -21.78 6.71
CA GLU A 528 7.48 -21.20 6.22
C GLU A 528 7.99 -20.11 7.17
N GLY A 529 9.30 -20.05 7.38
CA GLY A 529 9.95 -19.09 8.24
C GLY A 529 11.39 -18.81 7.81
N CYS A 530 12.04 -17.89 8.50
CA CYS A 530 13.47 -17.62 8.33
C CYS A 530 14.17 -17.43 9.67
N ILE A 531 15.49 -17.69 9.69
CA ILE A 531 16.38 -17.28 10.77
C ILE A 531 17.18 -16.07 10.28
N ALA A 532 17.07 -14.95 10.99
CA ALA A 532 17.90 -13.78 10.78
C ALA A 532 19.13 -13.85 11.70
N VAL A 533 20.32 -13.66 11.14
CA VAL A 533 21.59 -13.58 11.91
C VAL A 533 22.38 -12.37 11.44
N ARG A 534 22.78 -11.51 12.37
CA ARG A 534 23.56 -10.31 12.06
C ARG A 534 24.99 -10.68 11.63
N PRO A 535 25.57 -10.02 10.61
CA PRO A 535 26.94 -10.31 10.15
C PRO A 535 28.00 -10.26 11.26
N GLU A 536 27.87 -9.34 12.22
CA GLU A 536 28.78 -9.19 13.36
C GLU A 536 28.62 -10.27 14.46
N LEU A 537 27.54 -11.06 14.40
CA LEU A 537 27.33 -12.22 15.28
C LEU A 537 27.80 -13.54 14.66
N ILE A 538 28.33 -13.50 13.43
CA ILE A 538 28.93 -14.64 12.75
C ILE A 538 30.44 -14.59 12.93
N SER A 539 31.01 -15.70 13.37
CA SER A 539 32.46 -15.90 13.45
C SER A 539 32.98 -16.51 12.14
N ILE A 540 34.20 -16.16 11.74
CA ILE A 540 34.90 -16.74 10.59
C ILE A 540 36.26 -17.29 11.04
N ALA A 541 36.63 -18.46 10.53
CA ALA A 541 37.94 -19.08 10.76
C ALA A 541 38.43 -19.82 9.51
N GLY A 542 39.72 -20.17 9.47
CA GLY A 542 40.28 -20.97 8.38
C GLY A 542 39.65 -22.37 8.36
N ALA A 543 39.58 -23.01 7.19
CA ALA A 543 38.89 -24.30 7.03
C ALA A 543 39.41 -25.44 7.93
N SER A 544 40.64 -25.36 8.42
CA SER A 544 41.24 -26.33 9.35
C SER A 544 41.05 -26.01 10.83
N ALA A 545 40.50 -24.83 11.15
CA ALA A 545 40.26 -24.40 12.52
C ALA A 545 38.84 -24.78 12.96
N ASP A 546 38.72 -25.33 14.17
CA ASP A 546 37.41 -25.55 14.79
C ASP A 546 36.88 -24.22 15.35
N LEU A 547 35.75 -23.78 14.81
CA LEU A 547 35.05 -22.57 15.27
C LEU A 547 34.41 -22.76 16.65
N ALA A 548 34.19 -24.01 17.08
CA ALA A 548 33.47 -24.36 18.30
C ALA A 548 32.12 -23.61 18.41
N ARG A 549 31.36 -23.56 17.30
CA ARG A 549 30.02 -22.95 17.22
C ARG A 549 28.96 -24.01 16.95
N GLU A 550 27.77 -23.79 17.49
CA GLU A 550 26.65 -24.73 17.34
C GLU A 550 26.20 -24.89 15.89
N VAL A 551 26.23 -23.79 15.12
CA VAL A 551 26.04 -23.82 13.66
C VAL A 551 27.36 -23.50 13.00
N THR A 552 27.82 -24.40 12.13
CA THR A 552 29.07 -24.24 11.38
C THR A 552 28.84 -24.59 9.90
N LEU A 553 29.26 -23.72 9.01
CA LEU A 553 29.10 -23.84 7.57
C LEU A 553 30.46 -23.71 6.88
N PRO A 554 30.88 -24.69 6.07
CA PRO A 554 32.04 -24.54 5.22
C PRO A 554 31.73 -23.62 4.03
N GLY A 555 32.72 -22.82 3.63
CA GLY A 555 32.57 -21.91 2.50
C GLY A 555 33.91 -21.42 1.94
N CYS A 556 33.81 -20.54 0.97
CA CYS A 556 34.95 -19.90 0.32
C CYS A 556 34.74 -18.39 0.34
N VAL A 557 35.78 -17.62 0.68
CA VAL A 557 35.71 -16.15 0.62
C VAL A 557 35.53 -15.72 -0.83
N GLU A 558 34.42 -15.07 -1.11
CA GLU A 558 34.11 -14.46 -2.40
C GLU A 558 34.60 -13.01 -2.43
N ASP A 559 34.28 -12.20 -1.42
CA ASP A 559 34.78 -10.83 -1.34
C ASP A 559 35.29 -10.50 0.05
N ARG A 560 36.26 -9.57 0.08
CA ARG A 560 36.75 -8.91 1.29
C ARG A 560 36.64 -7.40 1.12
N ILE A 561 35.86 -6.76 1.97
CA ILE A 561 35.56 -5.32 1.89
C ILE A 561 36.04 -4.66 3.19
N TYR A 562 37.02 -3.76 3.08
CA TYR A 562 37.54 -3.03 4.22
C TYR A 562 36.71 -1.76 4.50
N LEU A 563 36.06 -1.69 5.66
CA LEU A 563 35.18 -0.59 6.07
C LEU A 563 35.85 0.37 7.07
N GLY A 564 37.15 0.23 7.31
CA GLY A 564 37.94 1.08 8.20
C GLY A 564 37.99 0.60 9.66
N ASN A 565 36.82 0.48 10.32
CA ASN A 565 36.70 -0.02 11.70
C ASN A 565 36.40 -1.53 11.77
N SER A 566 36.02 -2.13 10.65
CA SER A 566 35.68 -3.53 10.47
C SER A 566 36.03 -3.99 9.07
N THR A 567 36.11 -5.30 8.89
CA THR A 567 36.27 -5.96 7.60
C THR A 567 35.04 -6.84 7.38
N GLU A 568 34.38 -6.64 6.25
CA GLU A 568 33.26 -7.47 5.81
C GLU A 568 33.79 -8.55 4.86
N TYR A 569 33.41 -9.80 5.14
CA TYR A 569 33.68 -10.96 4.31
C TYR A 569 32.37 -11.49 3.74
N ARG A 570 32.33 -11.68 2.43
CA ARG A 570 31.25 -12.40 1.76
C ARG A 570 31.71 -13.81 1.50
N VAL A 571 31.12 -14.77 2.18
CA VAL A 571 31.52 -16.19 2.14
C VAL A 571 30.47 -16.99 1.39
N ARG A 572 30.86 -17.57 0.25
CA ARG A 572 30.00 -18.47 -0.51
C ARG A 572 29.99 -19.85 0.14
N THR A 573 28.85 -20.22 0.68
CA THR A 573 28.55 -21.54 1.25
C THR A 573 27.75 -22.37 0.25
N GLN A 574 27.92 -23.69 0.28
CA GLN A 574 27.11 -24.59 -0.55
C GLN A 574 25.64 -24.62 -0.11
N ALA A 575 25.38 -24.42 1.19
CA ALA A 575 24.05 -24.52 1.76
C ALA A 575 23.18 -23.27 1.51
N PHE A 576 23.75 -22.07 1.58
CA PHE A 576 22.98 -20.82 1.63
C PHE A 576 23.41 -19.75 0.63
N GLY A 577 24.34 -20.07 -0.28
CA GLY A 577 24.94 -19.06 -1.13
C GLY A 577 25.83 -18.13 -0.30
N VAL A 578 25.74 -16.83 -0.54
CA VAL A 578 26.63 -15.85 0.09
C VAL A 578 26.15 -15.49 1.49
N VAL A 579 27.01 -15.70 2.48
CA VAL A 579 26.83 -15.29 3.87
C VAL A 579 27.76 -14.11 4.16
N CYS A 580 27.21 -13.01 4.64
CA CYS A 580 27.95 -11.83 5.06
C CYS A 580 28.43 -11.98 6.50
N VAL A 581 29.72 -11.72 6.75
CA VAL A 581 30.35 -11.78 8.07
C VAL A 581 31.11 -10.48 8.31
N ARG A 582 30.93 -9.85 9.46
CA ARG A 582 31.59 -8.58 9.79
C ARG A 582 32.52 -8.75 10.98
N VAL A 583 33.82 -8.64 10.74
CA VAL A 583 34.87 -8.81 11.75
C VAL A 583 35.37 -7.45 12.21
N PRO A 584 35.30 -7.11 13.51
CA PRO A 584 35.91 -5.90 14.04
C PRO A 584 37.42 -5.87 13.81
N ARG A 585 37.99 -4.70 13.53
CA ARG A 585 39.44 -4.57 13.24
C ARG A 585 40.35 -5.12 14.34
N GLN A 586 39.92 -5.08 15.61
CA GLN A 586 40.70 -5.62 16.73
C GLN A 586 40.84 -7.15 16.67
N GLN A 587 39.92 -7.83 15.98
CA GLN A 587 39.87 -9.27 15.80
C GLN A 587 40.36 -9.71 14.40
N ASP A 588 40.48 -8.76 13.47
CA ASP A 588 41.11 -8.98 12.16
C ASP A 588 42.62 -9.16 12.36
N GLN A 589 43.12 -10.39 12.19
CA GLN A 589 44.49 -10.81 12.52
C GLN A 589 45.55 -10.28 11.52
N GLY A 590 45.47 -9.00 11.14
CA GLY A 590 46.47 -8.34 10.29
C GLY A 590 46.73 -9.09 8.97
N PRO A 591 47.97 -9.12 8.45
CA PRO A 591 48.29 -9.62 7.10
C PRO A 591 48.08 -11.14 6.87
N GLN A 592 47.40 -11.86 7.79
CA GLN A 592 46.84 -13.21 7.58
C GLN A 592 45.30 -13.20 7.43
N ALA A 593 44.73 -12.07 7.00
CA ALA A 593 43.31 -11.99 6.63
C ALA A 593 42.97 -12.99 5.51
N PHE A 594 41.73 -13.51 5.52
CA PHE A 594 41.27 -14.43 4.48
C PHE A 594 41.08 -13.69 3.14
N GLU A 595 41.93 -13.98 2.16
CA GLU A 595 41.85 -13.39 0.82
C GLU A 595 40.77 -14.06 -0.04
N HIS A 596 40.42 -13.42 -1.16
CA HIS A 596 39.51 -14.00 -2.16
C HIS A 596 39.95 -15.43 -2.53
N GLY A 597 39.03 -16.38 -2.49
CA GLY A 597 39.28 -17.79 -2.79
C GLY A 597 39.75 -18.63 -1.60
N ALA A 598 39.97 -18.03 -0.43
CA ALA A 598 40.36 -18.76 0.77
C ALA A 598 39.24 -19.68 1.26
N ALA A 599 39.57 -20.94 1.52
CA ALA A 599 38.67 -21.89 2.17
C ALA A 599 38.54 -21.54 3.66
N VAL A 600 37.31 -21.27 4.07
CA VAL A 600 36.97 -20.81 5.42
C VAL A 600 35.78 -21.58 5.96
N SER A 601 35.57 -21.47 7.25
CA SER A 601 34.32 -21.84 7.89
C SER A 601 33.72 -20.61 8.55
N VAL A 602 32.39 -20.54 8.55
CA VAL A 602 31.62 -19.50 9.24
C VAL A 602 30.63 -20.15 10.20
N GLY A 603 30.40 -19.55 11.36
CA GLY A 603 29.52 -20.14 12.36
C GLY A 603 29.03 -19.18 13.43
N TRP A 604 27.93 -19.56 14.08
CA TRP A 604 27.29 -18.79 15.15
C TRP A 604 26.60 -19.74 16.13
N ASP A 605 26.30 -19.23 17.33
CA ASP A 605 25.54 -19.96 18.35
C ASP A 605 24.03 -19.76 18.12
N HIS A 606 23.20 -20.73 18.47
CA HIS A 606 21.75 -20.71 18.22
C HIS A 606 21.07 -19.44 18.75
N ALA A 607 21.54 -18.93 19.90
CA ALA A 607 21.03 -17.72 20.54
C ALA A 607 21.23 -16.43 19.71
N ASN A 608 22.19 -16.43 18.78
CA ASN A 608 22.50 -15.27 17.93
C ASN A 608 21.60 -15.16 16.69
N GLY A 609 20.84 -16.22 16.39
CA GLY A 609 19.83 -16.17 15.34
C GLY A 609 18.46 -15.86 15.93
N LEU A 610 17.58 -15.25 15.14
CA LEU A 610 16.17 -15.08 15.48
C LEU A 610 15.26 -15.72 14.43
N ALA A 611 14.41 -16.64 14.87
CA ALA A 611 13.41 -17.29 14.03
C ALA A 611 12.16 -16.40 13.89
N MET A 612 11.70 -16.22 12.65
CA MET A 612 10.61 -15.33 12.29
C MET A 612 9.70 -15.95 11.23
N ALA A 613 8.42 -15.59 11.23
CA ALA A 613 7.49 -15.91 10.15
C ALA A 613 7.81 -15.10 8.87
N LEU A 614 7.52 -15.69 7.71
CA LEU A 614 7.60 -15.01 6.41
C LEU A 614 6.45 -14.04 6.18
#